data_AF-A0A8J5QZC6-F1
#
_entry.id   AF-A0A8J5QZC6-F1
#
_cell.length_a   1.000
_cell.length_b   1.000
_cell.length_c   1.000
_cell.angle_alpha   90.00
_cell.angle_beta   90.00
_cell.angle_gamma   90.00
#
_symmetry.space_group_name_H-M   'P 1'
#
loop_
_entity.id
_entity.type
_entity.pdbx_description
1 polymer ?
#
loop_
_entity_poly.entity_id
_entity_poly.type
_entity_poly.pdbx_seq_one_letter_code
_entity_poly.pdbx_strand_id
1 'polypeptide(L)'
;MVEAMRQSIADMIKGIERYNPIHLPTLEQYVDVQARENAYDLEANLTVLKLYQLNPQSFKNDVAAQILLKALTNLPHTDFVLCKCLLSEKIMQEDLINQVIYLGDILERCEFQHFWERMSQIPMTELCDRIVGFKDSIRKFVCHVVGITFQTIDKGLLAQLLGDIDGKNVS
;
A
#
# COMPACT_ATOMS: atom_id res chain seq x y z
N MET A 1 18.45 7.19 2.36
CA MET A 1 18.58 6.89 3.81
C MET A 1 18.08 5.49 4.14
N VAL A 2 17.12 5.00 3.36
CA VAL A 2 16.47 3.70 3.48
C VAL A 2 17.41 2.51 3.36
N GLU A 3 18.48 2.55 2.55
CA GLU A 3 19.37 1.39 2.38
C GLU A 3 20.17 1.04 3.66
N ALA A 4 20.64 2.06 4.39
CA ALA A 4 21.31 1.86 5.67
C ALA A 4 20.33 1.34 6.74
N MET A 5 19.11 1.89 6.77
CA MET A 5 18.06 1.39 7.66
C MET A 5 17.66 -0.05 7.29
N ARG A 6 17.56 -0.37 6.00
CA ARG A 6 17.20 -1.70 5.51
C ARG A 6 18.17 -2.77 6.01
N GLN A 7 19.47 -2.51 5.95
CA GLN A 7 20.46 -3.44 6.50
C GLN A 7 20.29 -3.62 8.00
N SER A 8 20.15 -2.51 8.75
CA SER A 8 19.92 -2.57 10.20
C SER A 8 18.63 -3.31 10.56
N ILE A 9 17.55 -3.11 9.80
CA ILE A 9 16.25 -3.75 10.01
C ILE A 9 16.35 -5.24 9.68
N ALA A 10 17.02 -5.59 8.58
CA ALA A 10 17.26 -6.99 8.21
C ALA A 10 18.04 -7.76 9.28
N ASP A 11 19.00 -7.13 9.97
CA ASP A 11 19.68 -7.75 11.11
C ASP A 11 18.81 -7.81 12.37
N MET A 12 17.97 -6.79 12.60
CA MET A 12 17.06 -6.72 13.75
C MET A 12 15.91 -7.74 13.69
N ILE A 13 15.43 -8.08 12.50
CA ILE A 13 14.36 -9.05 12.29
C ILE A 13 14.87 -10.50 12.12
N LYS A 14 16.17 -10.76 12.32
CA LYS A 14 16.72 -12.12 12.32
C LYS A 14 16.44 -12.84 13.63
N GLY A 15 16.10 -14.13 13.52
CA GLY A 15 15.99 -15.04 14.66
C GLY A 15 14.83 -14.69 15.59
N ILE A 16 15.09 -14.65 16.90
CA ILE A 16 14.08 -14.47 17.94
C ILE A 16 13.70 -13.00 18.12
N GLU A 17 14.60 -12.08 17.76
CA GLU A 17 14.40 -10.63 17.90
C GLU A 17 13.21 -10.09 17.09
N ARG A 18 12.79 -10.80 16.04
CA ARG A 18 11.61 -10.44 15.23
C ARG A 18 10.29 -10.33 16.02
N TYR A 19 10.24 -10.91 17.22
CA TYR A 19 9.06 -10.87 18.10
C TYR A 19 9.19 -9.88 19.24
N ASN A 20 10.31 -9.16 19.32
CA ASN A 20 10.58 -8.22 20.39
C ASN A 20 9.80 -6.91 20.14
N PRO A 21 8.83 -6.54 21.00
CA PRO A 21 8.03 -5.33 20.81
C PRO A 21 8.85 -4.03 20.95
N ILE A 22 10.08 -4.09 21.50
CA ILE A 22 11.00 -2.95 21.59
C ILE A 22 11.36 -2.42 20.20
N HIS A 23 11.38 -3.27 19.18
CA HIS A 23 11.74 -2.89 17.81
C HIS A 23 10.59 -2.23 17.04
N LEU A 24 9.37 -2.30 17.56
CA LEU A 24 8.17 -1.79 16.89
C LEU A 24 8.26 -0.30 16.53
N PRO A 25 8.69 0.64 17.40
CA PRO A 25 8.81 2.05 17.05
C PRO A 25 9.81 2.31 15.91
N THR A 26 10.92 1.56 15.88
CA THR A 26 11.93 1.66 14.83
C THR A 26 11.39 1.15 13.50
N LEU A 27 10.64 0.04 13.52
CA LEU A 27 9.99 -0.52 12.33
C LEU A 27 8.89 0.40 11.80
N GLU A 28 8.07 1.01 12.67
CA GLU A 28 7.07 2.01 12.28
C GLU A 28 7.72 3.22 11.60
N GLN A 29 8.83 3.73 12.15
CA GLN A 29 9.59 4.80 11.52
C GLN A 29 10.14 4.37 10.16
N TYR A 30 10.58 3.12 10.03
CA TYR A 30 11.03 2.58 8.76
C TYR A 30 9.89 2.50 7.72
N VAL A 31 8.65 2.20 8.12
CA VAL A 31 7.47 2.26 7.24
C VAL A 31 7.20 3.69 6.75
N ASP A 32 7.40 4.70 7.59
CA ASP A 32 7.29 6.11 7.22
C ASP A 32 8.38 6.51 6.20
N VAL A 33 9.63 6.13 6.45
CA VAL A 33 10.74 6.34 5.51
C VAL A 33 10.48 5.64 4.17
N GLN A 34 9.97 4.40 4.20
CA GLN A 34 9.57 3.67 3.01
C GLN A 34 8.53 4.44 2.18
N ALA A 35 7.54 5.09 2.81
CA ALA A 35 6.54 5.88 2.09
C ALA A 35 7.13 7.15 1.46
N ARG A 36 8.07 7.81 2.14
CA ARG A 36 8.71 9.05 1.68
C ARG A 36 9.77 8.83 0.60
N GLU A 37 10.58 7.78 0.73
CA GLU A 37 11.66 7.47 -0.25
C GLU A 37 11.19 6.53 -1.37
N ASN A 38 9.87 6.24 -1.47
CA ASN A 38 9.29 5.30 -2.44
C ASN A 38 10.03 3.93 -2.48
N ALA A 39 10.42 3.45 -1.30
CA ALA A 39 11.09 2.16 -1.11
C ALA A 39 10.10 1.14 -0.56
N TYR A 40 10.33 -0.15 -0.79
CA TYR A 40 9.44 -1.20 -0.33
C TYR A 40 10.19 -2.39 0.26
N ASP A 41 9.77 -2.80 1.45
CA ASP A 41 10.31 -3.94 2.17
C ASP A 41 9.17 -4.77 2.79
N LEU A 42 8.75 -5.82 2.06
CA LEU A 42 7.65 -6.68 2.48
C LEU A 42 7.94 -7.35 3.83
N GLU A 43 9.16 -7.81 4.07
CA GLU A 43 9.49 -8.59 5.27
C GLU A 43 9.38 -7.71 6.53
N ALA A 44 9.87 -6.48 6.47
CA ALA A 44 9.69 -5.50 7.53
C ALA A 44 8.21 -5.18 7.77
N ASN A 45 7.44 -4.98 6.70
CA ASN A 45 6.02 -4.66 6.76
C ASN A 45 5.20 -5.80 7.40
N LEU A 46 5.44 -7.05 7.00
CA LEU A 46 4.80 -8.23 7.59
C LEU A 46 5.22 -8.40 9.06
N THR A 47 6.46 -8.08 9.41
CA THR A 47 6.95 -8.12 10.80
C THR A 47 6.20 -7.13 11.69
N VAL A 48 5.94 -5.90 11.22
CA VAL A 48 5.13 -4.91 11.95
C VAL A 48 3.71 -5.44 12.18
N LEU A 49 3.04 -5.94 11.14
CA LEU A 49 1.69 -6.50 11.26
C LEU A 49 1.68 -7.72 12.20
N LYS A 50 2.72 -8.54 12.17
CA LYS A 50 2.85 -9.69 13.07
C LYS A 50 3.04 -9.27 14.52
N LEU A 51 3.87 -8.25 14.79
CA LEU A 51 4.06 -7.70 16.12
C LEU A 51 2.77 -7.10 16.68
N TYR A 52 1.98 -6.43 15.84
CA TYR A 52 0.64 -5.96 16.21
C TYR A 52 -0.33 -7.09 16.53
N GLN A 53 -0.28 -8.19 15.76
CA GLN A 53 -1.10 -9.38 16.05
C GLN A 53 -0.75 -9.99 17.41
N LEU A 54 0.53 -9.99 17.79
CA LEU A 54 1.00 -10.49 19.08
C LEU A 54 0.75 -9.50 20.23
N ASN A 55 0.73 -8.20 19.95
CA ASN A 55 0.62 -7.12 20.94
C ASN A 55 -0.50 -6.14 20.57
N PRO A 56 -1.79 -6.48 20.81
CA PRO A 56 -2.92 -5.64 20.42
C PRO A 56 -2.91 -4.23 21.04
N GLN A 57 -2.26 -4.06 22.21
CA GLN A 57 -2.16 -2.77 22.91
C GLN A 57 -1.32 -1.73 22.16
N SER A 58 -0.41 -2.18 21.28
CA SER A 58 0.49 -1.31 20.53
C SER A 58 -0.02 -1.03 19.12
N PHE A 59 -1.21 -1.50 18.76
CA PHE A 59 -1.75 -1.40 17.41
C PHE A 59 -2.00 0.05 16.99
N LYS A 60 -1.50 0.44 15.81
CA LYS A 60 -1.74 1.76 15.21
C LYS A 60 -2.42 1.63 13.86
N ASN A 61 -3.65 2.15 13.80
CA ASN A 61 -4.47 2.15 12.58
C ASN A 61 -3.76 2.82 11.40
N ASP A 62 -3.13 3.98 11.60
CA ASP A 62 -2.44 4.71 10.53
C ASP A 62 -1.29 3.92 9.89
N VAL A 63 -0.47 3.26 10.72
CA VAL A 63 0.68 2.48 10.23
C VAL A 63 0.20 1.25 9.46
N ALA A 64 -0.83 0.56 9.98
CA ALA A 64 -1.42 -0.59 9.30
C ALA A 64 -2.05 -0.19 7.95
N ALA A 65 -2.78 0.93 7.89
CA ALA A 65 -3.33 1.49 6.66
C ALA A 65 -2.22 1.83 5.65
N GLN A 66 -1.14 2.46 6.12
CA GLN A 66 0.01 2.80 5.27
C GLN A 66 0.72 1.57 4.71
N ILE A 67 0.90 0.51 5.50
CA ILE A 67 1.44 -0.77 5.02
C ILE A 67 0.55 -1.37 3.93
N LEU A 68 -0.76 -1.38 4.14
CA LEU A 68 -1.72 -1.90 3.15
C LEU A 68 -1.69 -1.09 1.85
N LEU A 69 -1.70 0.25 1.95
CA LEU A 69 -1.58 1.13 0.79
C LEU A 69 -0.26 0.92 0.05
N LYS A 70 0.85 0.79 0.76
CA LYS A 70 2.14 0.43 0.14
C LYS A 70 2.08 -0.92 -0.56
N ALA A 71 1.42 -1.92 0.01
CA ALA A 71 1.25 -3.22 -0.65
C ALA A 71 0.44 -3.10 -1.97
N LEU A 72 -0.56 -2.21 -2.04
CA LEU A 72 -1.29 -1.93 -3.28
C LEU A 72 -0.38 -1.34 -4.38
N THR A 73 0.67 -0.60 -4.02
CA THR A 73 1.62 -0.06 -5.01
C THR A 73 2.47 -1.11 -5.72
N ASN A 74 2.50 -2.36 -5.22
CA ASN A 74 3.22 -3.47 -5.84
C ASN A 74 2.31 -4.49 -6.53
N LEU A 75 1.04 -4.17 -6.78
CA LEU A 75 0.23 -4.99 -7.67
C LEU A 75 0.95 -5.17 -9.02
N PRO A 76 0.94 -6.40 -9.59
CA PRO A 76 0.03 -7.52 -9.33
C PRO A 76 0.50 -8.54 -8.26
N HIS A 77 1.54 -8.26 -7.47
CA HIS A 77 2.00 -9.21 -6.45
C HIS A 77 0.96 -9.44 -5.34
N THR A 78 0.96 -10.64 -4.74
CA THR A 78 0.00 -11.08 -3.71
C THR A 78 0.28 -10.49 -2.32
N ASP A 79 1.14 -9.48 -2.23
CA ASP A 79 1.59 -8.87 -0.98
C ASP A 79 0.42 -8.30 -0.18
N PHE A 80 -0.56 -7.74 -0.87
CA PHE A 80 -1.77 -7.20 -0.24
C PHE A 80 -2.58 -8.29 0.48
N VAL A 81 -2.69 -9.48 -0.12
CA VAL A 81 -3.38 -10.63 0.48
C VAL A 81 -2.63 -11.10 1.72
N LEU A 82 -1.29 -11.18 1.66
CA LEU A 82 -0.46 -11.55 2.81
C LEU A 82 -0.64 -10.58 3.99
N CYS A 83 -0.65 -9.27 3.72
CA CYS A 83 -0.92 -8.26 4.73
C CYS A 83 -2.33 -8.42 5.34
N LYS A 84 -3.36 -8.66 4.52
CA LYS A 84 -4.73 -8.89 5.00
C LYS A 84 -4.84 -10.11 5.92
N CYS A 85 -4.14 -11.21 5.59
CA CYS A 85 -4.15 -12.43 6.40
C CYS A 85 -3.53 -12.27 7.80
N LEU A 86 -2.72 -11.22 8.02
CA LEU A 86 -2.14 -10.93 9.34
C LEU A 86 -3.04 -10.04 10.21
N LEU A 87 -4.09 -9.45 9.64
CA LEU A 87 -5.06 -8.64 10.36
C LEU A 87 -6.18 -9.51 10.95
N SER A 88 -6.66 -9.15 12.14
CA SER A 88 -7.85 -9.78 12.71
C SER A 88 -9.13 -9.21 12.10
N GLU A 89 -10.21 -9.97 12.12
CA GLU A 89 -11.51 -9.54 11.59
C GLU A 89 -11.99 -8.22 12.22
N LYS A 90 -11.77 -8.05 13.53
CA LYS A 90 -12.08 -6.82 14.25
C LYS A 90 -11.33 -5.60 13.67
N ILE A 91 -10.04 -5.76 13.39
CA ILE A 91 -9.21 -4.70 12.81
C ILE A 91 -9.65 -4.40 11.37
N MET A 92 -10.03 -5.42 10.61
CA MET A 92 -10.51 -5.25 9.24
C MET A 92 -11.86 -4.51 9.16
N GLN A 93 -12.63 -4.47 10.24
CA GLN A 93 -13.88 -3.72 10.36
C GLN A 93 -13.68 -2.26 10.81
N GLU A 94 -12.48 -1.87 11.22
CA GLU A 94 -12.16 -0.46 11.51
C GLU A 94 -12.32 0.38 10.25
N ASP A 95 -12.99 1.54 10.34
CA ASP A 95 -13.36 2.38 9.19
C ASP A 95 -12.19 2.63 8.22
N LEU A 96 -11.03 3.01 8.75
CA LEU A 96 -9.85 3.35 7.93
C LEU A 96 -9.31 2.13 7.17
N ILE A 97 -9.15 1.01 7.87
CA ILE A 97 -8.61 -0.23 7.31
C ILE A 97 -9.60 -0.82 6.31
N ASN A 98 -10.90 -0.80 6.64
CA ASN A 98 -11.96 -1.26 5.76
C ASN A 98 -11.98 -0.49 4.44
N GLN A 99 -11.82 0.84 4.49
CA GLN A 99 -11.72 1.66 3.29
C GLN A 99 -10.51 1.29 2.44
N VAL A 100 -9.33 1.06 3.04
CA VAL A 100 -8.14 0.62 2.28
C VAL A 100 -8.35 -0.79 1.68
N ILE A 101 -8.98 -1.69 2.42
CA ILE A 101 -9.33 -3.03 1.92
C ILE A 101 -10.27 -2.93 0.71
N TYR A 102 -11.27 -2.06 0.80
CA TYR A 102 -12.22 -1.82 -0.28
C TYR A 102 -11.53 -1.26 -1.52
N LEU A 103 -10.57 -0.34 -1.37
CA LEU A 103 -9.76 0.15 -2.50
C LEU A 103 -8.96 -0.97 -3.17
N GLY A 104 -8.45 -1.92 -2.40
CA GLY A 104 -7.79 -3.10 -2.96
C GLY A 104 -8.74 -3.98 -3.76
N ASP A 105 -9.95 -4.24 -3.24
CA ASP A 105 -10.96 -5.07 -3.93
C ASP A 105 -11.40 -4.47 -5.27
N ILE A 106 -11.67 -3.16 -5.33
CA ILE A 106 -12.03 -2.50 -6.60
C ILE A 106 -10.85 -2.44 -7.59
N LEU A 107 -9.60 -2.38 -7.12
CA LEU A 107 -8.43 -2.51 -7.98
C LEU A 107 -8.29 -3.91 -8.55
N GLU A 108 -8.51 -4.95 -7.74
CA GLU A 108 -8.48 -6.35 -8.18
C GLU A 108 -9.60 -6.65 -9.19
N ARG A 109 -10.77 -6.03 -9.03
CA ARG A 109 -11.90 -6.10 -9.98
C ARG A 109 -11.72 -5.24 -11.23
N CYS A 110 -10.62 -4.50 -11.33
CA CYS A 110 -10.33 -3.56 -12.42
C CYS A 110 -11.35 -2.43 -12.55
N GLU A 111 -12.04 -2.07 -11.46
CA GLU A 111 -13.00 -0.96 -11.41
C GLU A 111 -12.26 0.39 -11.21
N PHE A 112 -11.37 0.72 -12.14
CA PHE A 112 -10.41 1.82 -11.99
C PHE A 112 -11.06 3.20 -11.82
N GLN A 113 -12.17 3.47 -12.51
CA GLN A 113 -12.88 4.75 -12.36
C GLN A 113 -13.40 4.95 -10.93
N HIS A 114 -14.07 3.94 -10.39
CA HIS A 114 -14.54 3.94 -8.99
C HIS A 114 -13.37 4.06 -8.00
N PHE A 115 -12.22 3.47 -8.32
CA PHE A 115 -11.02 3.64 -7.51
C PHE A 115 -10.59 5.10 -7.40
N TRP A 116 -10.50 5.83 -8.52
CA TRP A 116 -10.09 7.24 -8.49
C TRP A 116 -11.10 8.14 -7.77
N GLU A 117 -12.39 7.89 -7.95
CA GLU A 117 -13.45 8.59 -7.23
C GLU A 117 -13.35 8.37 -5.71
N ARG A 118 -13.18 7.11 -5.29
CA ARG A 118 -13.08 6.75 -3.87
C ARG A 118 -11.77 7.26 -3.24
N MET A 119 -10.67 7.20 -3.98
CA MET A 119 -9.37 7.72 -3.56
C MET A 119 -9.38 9.24 -3.37
N SER A 120 -10.23 9.96 -4.11
CA SER A 120 -10.38 11.42 -4.00
C SER A 120 -11.16 11.87 -2.76
N GLN A 121 -11.71 10.95 -1.96
CA GLN A 121 -12.48 11.25 -0.75
C GLN A 121 -11.57 11.28 0.50
N ILE A 122 -11.87 12.19 1.43
CA ILE A 122 -11.20 12.28 2.75
C ILE A 122 -11.68 11.11 3.63
N PRO A 123 -10.81 10.43 4.40
CA PRO A 123 -9.39 10.72 4.65
C PRO A 123 -8.39 10.05 3.69
N MET A 124 -8.86 9.34 2.66
CA MET A 124 -8.00 8.55 1.79
C MET A 124 -6.99 9.39 1.02
N THR A 125 -7.41 10.54 0.49
CA THR A 125 -6.53 11.48 -0.22
C THR A 125 -5.30 11.82 0.63
N GLU A 126 -5.50 12.13 1.92
CA GLU A 126 -4.41 12.52 2.82
C GLU A 126 -3.44 11.37 3.11
N LEU A 127 -3.94 10.13 3.21
CA LEU A 127 -3.10 8.96 3.42
C LEU A 127 -2.30 8.59 2.16
N CYS A 128 -2.94 8.62 1.00
CA CYS A 128 -2.29 8.30 -0.27
C CYS A 128 -1.24 9.36 -0.65
N ASP A 129 -1.49 10.64 -0.37
CA ASP A 129 -0.55 11.73 -0.67
C ASP A 129 0.71 11.68 0.22
N ARG A 130 0.69 10.97 1.37
CA ARG A 130 1.89 10.68 2.17
C ARG A 130 2.83 9.67 1.49
N ILE A 131 2.33 8.89 0.55
CA ILE A 131 3.11 7.85 -0.14
C ILE A 131 3.57 8.39 -1.48
N VAL A 132 4.88 8.67 -1.57
CA VAL A 132 5.49 9.20 -2.79
C VAL A 132 5.35 8.17 -3.91
N GLY A 133 4.80 8.60 -5.06
CA GLY A 133 4.63 7.76 -6.23
C GLY A 133 3.43 6.81 -6.19
N PHE A 134 2.53 6.92 -5.19
CA PHE A 134 1.36 6.03 -5.09
C PHE A 134 0.50 6.03 -6.35
N LYS A 135 0.04 7.21 -6.80
CA LYS A 135 -0.82 7.36 -7.99
C LYS A 135 -0.14 6.82 -9.25
N ASP A 136 1.17 7.04 -9.38
CA ASP A 136 1.96 6.56 -10.53
C ASP A 136 2.13 5.05 -10.52
N SER A 137 2.34 4.43 -9.36
CA SER A 137 2.38 2.97 -9.22
C SER A 137 1.04 2.32 -9.59
N ILE A 138 -0.08 2.90 -9.13
CA ILE A 138 -1.41 2.42 -9.54
C ILE A 138 -1.61 2.58 -11.05
N ARG A 139 -1.25 3.72 -11.64
CA ARG A 139 -1.34 3.91 -13.11
C ARG A 139 -0.49 2.91 -13.89
N LYS A 140 0.71 2.58 -13.42
CA LYS A 140 1.54 1.52 -14.03
C LYS A 140 0.83 0.17 -14.01
N PHE A 141 0.18 -0.16 -12.90
CA PHE A 141 -0.65 -1.36 -12.80
C PHE A 141 -1.83 -1.32 -13.79
N VAL A 142 -2.57 -0.21 -13.87
CA VAL A 142 -3.67 -0.03 -14.85
C VAL A 142 -3.15 -0.22 -16.27
N CYS A 143 -2.04 0.43 -16.64
CA CYS A 143 -1.41 0.30 -17.96
C CYS A 143 -1.02 -1.15 -18.26
N HIS A 144 -0.51 -1.87 -17.27
CA HIS A 144 -0.16 -3.28 -17.41
C HIS A 144 -1.41 -4.14 -17.71
N VAL A 145 -2.49 -3.96 -16.94
CA VAL A 145 -3.76 -4.69 -17.15
C VAL A 145 -4.35 -4.36 -18.53
N VAL A 146 -4.41 -3.08 -18.89
CA VAL A 146 -4.93 -2.64 -20.20
C VAL A 146 -4.09 -3.21 -21.35
N GLY A 147 -2.76 -3.21 -21.22
CA GLY A 147 -1.85 -3.75 -22.23
C GLY A 147 -1.98 -5.26 -22.46
N ILE A 148 -2.50 -6.00 -21.48
CA ILE A 148 -2.81 -7.43 -21.61
C ILE A 148 -4.22 -7.66 -22.18
N THR A 149 -5.19 -6.81 -21.82
CA THR A 149 -6.61 -7.04 -22.07
C THR A 149 -7.15 -6.38 -23.35
N PHE A 150 -6.49 -5.33 -23.85
CA PHE A 150 -6.93 -4.57 -25.04
C PHE A 150 -5.87 -4.62 -26.17
N GLN A 151 -6.34 -4.84 -27.40
CA GLN A 151 -5.51 -4.66 -28.60
C GLN A 151 -5.52 -3.20 -29.10
N THR A 152 -6.65 -2.52 -28.91
CA THR A 152 -6.87 -1.10 -29.23
C THR A 152 -7.83 -0.50 -28.21
N ILE A 153 -7.54 0.71 -27.73
CA ILE A 153 -8.38 1.42 -26.75
C ILE A 153 -8.56 2.88 -27.17
N ASP A 154 -9.75 3.42 -26.94
CA ASP A 154 -10.01 4.85 -27.13
C ASP A 154 -9.19 5.68 -26.14
N LYS A 155 -8.68 6.83 -26.59
CA LYS A 155 -7.83 7.71 -25.76
C LYS A 155 -8.61 8.31 -24.59
N GLY A 156 -9.89 8.66 -24.79
CA GLY A 156 -10.75 9.17 -23.74
C GLY A 156 -11.03 8.11 -22.67
N LEU A 157 -11.34 6.89 -23.09
CA LEU A 157 -11.49 5.78 -22.16
C LEU A 157 -10.21 5.50 -21.36
N LEU A 158 -9.04 5.45 -22.02
CA LEU A 158 -7.76 5.26 -21.34
C LEU A 158 -7.48 6.36 -20.32
N ALA A 159 -7.76 7.63 -20.66
CA ALA A 159 -7.60 8.75 -19.74
C ALA A 159 -8.48 8.59 -18.49
N GLN A 160 -9.73 8.14 -18.65
CA GLN A 160 -10.64 7.86 -17.54
C GLN A 160 -10.11 6.71 -16.65
N LEU A 161 -9.62 5.62 -17.23
CA LEU A 161 -9.04 4.51 -16.47
C LEU A 161 -7.80 4.93 -15.66
N LEU A 162 -7.06 5.94 -16.13
CA LEU A 162 -5.87 6.47 -15.46
C LEU A 162 -6.15 7.61 -14.48
N GLY A 163 -7.42 7.94 -14.25
CA GLY A 163 -7.87 8.95 -13.29
C GLY A 163 -7.92 10.36 -13.87
N ASP A 164 -8.45 10.49 -15.10
CA ASP A 164 -8.66 11.75 -15.82
C ASP A 164 -7.38 12.57 -15.94
N ILE A 165 -6.35 11.96 -16.54
CA ILE A 165 -5.10 12.65 -16.83
C ILE A 165 -5.37 13.59 -18.01
N ASP A 166 -5.69 14.86 -17.71
CA ASP A 166 -5.72 15.93 -18.69
C ASP A 166 -4.37 15.91 -19.45
N GLY A 167 -4.43 15.82 -20.80
CA GLY A 167 -3.37 15.33 -21.70
C GLY A 167 -2.08 16.16 -21.80
N LYS A 168 -1.57 16.73 -20.71
CA LYS A 168 -0.35 17.54 -20.65
C LYS A 168 0.93 16.75 -20.37
N ASN A 169 0.85 15.46 -20.10
CA ASN A 169 2.02 14.62 -19.74
C ASN A 169 2.39 13.57 -20.81
N VAL A 170 2.11 13.85 -22.08
CA VAL A 170 2.69 13.08 -23.19
C VAL A 170 3.39 14.08 -24.12
N SER A 171 4.68 14.29 -23.87
CA SER A 171 5.62 14.94 -24.79
C SER A 171 6.95 14.19 -24.71
#